data_AF-A0A5M5BXW7-F1
#
_entry.id   AF-A0A5M5BXW7-F1
#
_cell.length_a   1.000
_cell.length_b   1.000
_cell.length_c   1.000
_cell.angle_alpha   90.00
_cell.angle_beta   90.00
_cell.angle_gamma   90.00
#
_symmetry.space_group_name_H-M   'P 1'
#
loop_
_entity.id
_entity.type
_entity.pdbx_description
1 polymer ?
#
loop_
_entity_poly.entity_id
_entity_poly.type
_entity_poly.pdbx_seq_one_letter_code
_entity_poly.pdbx_strand_id
1 'polypeptide(L)'
;SSPIQNRGDNLLIEDKDFAVVYNGSVGGTYEVMLKFTEKEVRDHIRRYGIKHAGDTLKGVAKEMAAEQFAIMTQQKIPAFEMPNGDVLYVSYNKESDMIDIGPVTNAGLVAQHRFPYDHNASLDANLQTVNEKLNNMEEYREELQEAEYSGGMRR
;
A
#
# COMPACT_ATOMS: atom_id res chain seq x y z
N SER A 1 -24.12 -1.32 -0.86
CA SER A 1 -24.43 -1.71 0.54
C SER A 1 -25.82 -1.22 0.88
N SER A 2 -26.56 -1.92 1.73
CA SER A 2 -27.85 -1.43 2.23
C SER A 2 -27.63 -0.48 3.41
N PRO A 3 -28.42 0.61 3.55
CA PRO A 3 -28.43 1.43 4.75
C PRO A 3 -28.92 0.69 5.99
N ILE A 4 -29.72 -0.37 5.81
CA ILE A 4 -30.30 -1.17 6.90
C ILE A 4 -29.26 -2.21 7.32
N GLN A 5 -28.69 -2.07 8.52
CA GLN A 5 -27.62 -2.95 9.01
C GLN A 5 -28.07 -3.94 10.08
N ASN A 6 -29.12 -3.61 10.82
CA ASN A 6 -29.62 -4.41 11.93
C ASN A 6 -31.09 -4.82 11.74
N ARG A 7 -31.48 -5.93 12.39
CA ARG A 7 -32.89 -6.33 12.46
C ARG A 7 -33.66 -5.29 13.29
N GLY A 8 -34.68 -4.68 12.68
CA GLY A 8 -35.51 -3.64 13.30
C GLY A 8 -35.22 -2.22 12.81
N ASP A 9 -34.20 -2.05 11.97
CA ASP A 9 -33.92 -0.78 11.29
C ASP A 9 -34.99 -0.51 10.22
N ASN A 10 -35.50 0.73 10.19
CA ASN A 10 -36.45 1.20 9.19
C ASN A 10 -35.81 2.33 8.36
N LEU A 11 -35.62 2.09 7.05
CA LEU A 11 -35.24 3.14 6.11
C LEU A 11 -36.42 4.10 5.94
N LEU A 12 -36.24 5.36 6.31
CA LEU A 12 -37.30 6.37 6.28
C LEU A 12 -37.28 7.20 5.00
N ILE A 13 -36.09 7.65 4.60
CA ILE A 13 -35.87 8.40 3.36
C ILE A 13 -34.51 8.01 2.78
N GLU A 14 -34.46 7.94 1.46
CA GLU A 14 -33.23 7.79 0.70
C GLU A 14 -33.34 8.65 -0.55
N ASP A 15 -32.38 9.54 -0.75
CA ASP A 15 -32.24 10.31 -1.99
C ASP A 15 -30.80 10.23 -2.53
N LYS A 16 -30.41 11.17 -3.39
CA LYS A 16 -29.07 11.18 -4.00
C LYS A 16 -27.94 11.58 -3.02
N ASP A 17 -28.25 12.32 -1.96
CA ASP A 17 -27.27 12.94 -1.08
C ASP A 17 -27.20 12.22 0.28
N PHE A 18 -28.30 11.64 0.75
CA PHE A 18 -28.31 10.94 2.04
C PHE A 18 -29.39 9.84 2.15
N ALA A 19 -29.27 9.05 3.21
CA ALA A 19 -30.30 8.14 3.69
C ALA A 19 -30.51 8.38 5.20
N VAL A 20 -31.75 8.27 5.67
CA VAL A 20 -32.07 8.30 7.11
C VAL A 20 -32.69 6.97 7.51
N VAL A 21 -32.08 6.34 8.51
CA VAL A 21 -32.51 5.07 9.08
C VAL A 21 -32.96 5.32 10.52
N TYR A 22 -34.15 4.87 10.86
CA TYR A 22 -34.61 4.81 12.25
C TYR A 22 -34.24 3.47 12.86
N ASN A 23 -33.48 3.49 13.94
CA ASN A 23 -33.09 2.32 14.71
C ASN A 23 -34.04 2.16 15.90
N GLY A 24 -35.07 1.34 15.72
CA GLY A 24 -36.05 1.02 16.77
C GLY A 24 -35.50 0.13 17.89
N SER A 25 -34.34 -0.49 17.67
CA SER A 25 -33.75 -1.46 18.59
C SER A 25 -32.92 -0.79 19.70
N VAL A 26 -32.49 0.46 19.54
CA VAL A 26 -31.68 1.22 20.52
C VAL A 26 -32.39 2.51 20.96
N GLY A 27 -33.56 2.40 21.57
CA GLY A 27 -34.26 3.55 22.18
C GLY A 27 -34.83 4.57 21.19
N GLY A 28 -34.88 4.24 19.89
CA GLY A 28 -35.51 5.07 18.86
C GLY A 28 -34.62 6.21 18.37
N THR A 29 -33.42 5.90 17.91
CA THR A 29 -32.47 6.86 17.33
C THR A 29 -32.59 6.94 15.81
N TYR A 30 -32.04 8.01 15.23
CA TYR A 30 -31.96 8.21 13.79
C TYR A 30 -30.49 8.24 13.38
N GLU A 31 -30.14 7.42 12.38
CA GLU A 31 -28.84 7.43 11.73
C GLU A 31 -28.98 8.15 10.38
N VAL A 32 -28.09 9.09 10.10
CA VAL A 32 -28.02 9.79 8.81
C VAL A 32 -26.75 9.35 8.09
N MET A 33 -26.91 8.70 6.95
CA MET A 33 -25.81 8.24 6.11
C MET A 33 -25.64 9.20 4.93
N LEU A 34 -24.51 9.89 4.87
CA LEU A 34 -24.17 10.75 3.74
C LEU A 34 -23.62 9.91 2.58
N LYS A 35 -24.06 10.24 1.36
CA LYS A 35 -23.58 9.61 0.13
C LYS A 35 -22.44 10.42 -0.45
N PHE A 36 -21.36 9.75 -0.76
CA PHE A 36 -20.20 10.34 -1.43
C PHE A 36 -19.97 9.61 -2.75
N THR A 37 -19.61 10.37 -3.77
CA THR A 37 -19.07 9.82 -5.01
C THR A 37 -17.72 9.15 -4.75
N GLU A 38 -17.30 8.25 -5.63
CA GLU A 38 -15.98 7.63 -5.52
C GLU A 38 -14.85 8.67 -5.53
N LYS A 39 -14.99 9.74 -6.32
CA LYS A 39 -14.03 10.85 -6.35
C LYS A 39 -13.89 11.52 -4.98
N GLU A 40 -15.00 11.84 -4.32
CA GLU A 40 -14.99 12.46 -3.00
C GLU A 40 -14.39 11.53 -1.95
N VAL A 41 -14.67 10.23 -2.03
CA VAL A 41 -14.04 9.22 -1.16
C VAL A 41 -12.52 9.20 -1.36
N ARG A 42 -12.04 9.16 -2.60
CA ARG A 42 -10.61 9.19 -2.93
C ARG A 42 -9.95 10.49 -2.45
N ASP A 43 -10.61 11.63 -2.62
CA ASP A 43 -10.12 12.92 -2.13
C ASP A 43 -10.08 12.98 -0.59
N HIS A 44 -11.04 12.36 0.09
CA HIS A 44 -11.05 12.23 1.54
C HIS A 44 -9.88 11.39 2.03
N ILE A 45 -9.61 10.23 1.39
CA ILE A 45 -8.47 9.37 1.70
C ILE A 45 -7.15 10.14 1.54
N ARG A 46 -6.98 10.91 0.45
CA ARG A 46 -5.77 11.73 0.25
C ARG A 46 -5.57 12.78 1.34
N ARG A 47 -6.66 13.36 1.84
CA ARG A 47 -6.59 14.47 2.80
C ARG A 47 -6.46 14.02 4.25
N TYR A 48 -7.11 12.93 4.62
CA TYR A 48 -7.25 12.50 6.01
C TYR A 48 -6.65 11.12 6.30
N GLY A 49 -6.19 10.42 5.27
CA GLY A 49 -5.65 9.07 5.40
C GLY A 49 -6.73 8.04 5.72
N ILE A 50 -6.31 6.86 6.18
CA ILE A 50 -7.19 5.71 6.43
C ILE A 50 -7.11 5.16 7.86
N LYS A 51 -6.49 5.88 8.79
CA LYS A 51 -6.21 5.39 10.16
C LYS A 51 -7.47 4.88 10.89
N HIS A 52 -8.61 5.54 10.69
CA HIS A 52 -9.89 5.21 11.32
C HIS A 52 -10.93 4.69 10.32
N ALA A 53 -10.48 4.28 9.13
CA ALA A 53 -11.37 3.82 8.07
C ALA A 53 -11.78 2.35 8.25
N GLY A 54 -13.03 2.02 7.89
CA GLY A 54 -13.49 0.64 7.76
C GLY A 54 -12.95 -0.05 6.50
N ASP A 55 -13.15 -1.36 6.39
CA ASP A 55 -12.52 -2.19 5.34
C ASP A 55 -12.87 -1.77 3.92
N THR A 56 -14.10 -1.26 3.69
CA THR A 56 -14.50 -0.75 2.37
C THR A 56 -13.62 0.42 1.93
N LEU A 57 -13.38 1.39 2.81
CA LEU A 57 -12.55 2.55 2.52
C LEU A 57 -11.06 2.17 2.41
N LYS A 58 -10.60 1.22 3.22
CA LYS A 58 -9.26 0.62 3.04
C LYS A 58 -9.13 -0.05 1.68
N GLY A 59 -10.17 -0.72 1.20
CA GLY A 59 -10.22 -1.32 -0.14
C GLY A 59 -10.03 -0.28 -1.25
N VAL A 60 -10.68 0.88 -1.14
CA VAL A 60 -10.48 2.01 -2.07
C VAL A 60 -9.04 2.51 -2.02
N ALA A 61 -8.44 2.65 -0.83
CA ALA A 61 -7.05 3.07 -0.70
C ALA A 61 -6.06 2.08 -1.35
N LYS A 62 -6.31 0.77 -1.18
CA LYS A 62 -5.54 -0.29 -1.88
C LYS A 62 -5.66 -0.20 -3.40
N GLU A 63 -6.84 0.14 -3.93
CA GLU A 63 -7.00 0.39 -5.38
C GLU A 63 -6.18 1.60 -5.81
N MET A 64 -6.24 2.71 -5.05
CA MET A 64 -5.46 3.90 -5.34
C MET A 64 -3.95 3.62 -5.36
N ALA A 65 -3.45 2.81 -4.42
CA ALA A 65 -2.05 2.38 -4.41
C ALA A 65 -1.71 1.52 -5.65
N ALA A 66 -2.55 0.54 -5.98
CA ALA A 66 -2.36 -0.29 -7.18
C ALA A 66 -2.30 0.54 -8.47
N GLU A 67 -3.16 1.56 -8.61
CA GLU A 67 -3.13 2.50 -9.72
C GLU A 67 -1.81 3.29 -9.79
N GLN A 68 -1.30 3.76 -8.65
CA GLN A 68 -0.01 4.46 -8.59
C GLN A 68 1.16 3.56 -9.06
N PHE A 69 1.18 2.30 -8.62
CA PHE A 69 2.19 1.33 -9.07
C PHE A 69 2.05 0.98 -10.55
N ALA A 70 0.82 0.88 -11.06
CA ALA A 70 0.58 0.65 -12.48
C ALA A 70 1.10 1.81 -13.34
N ILE A 71 0.84 3.07 -12.94
CA ILE A 71 1.35 4.27 -13.61
C ILE A 71 2.88 4.30 -13.59
N MET A 72 3.49 4.03 -12.43
CA MET A 72 4.95 3.97 -12.29
C MET A 72 5.55 2.92 -13.24
N THR A 73 4.99 1.70 -13.27
CA THR A 73 5.46 0.59 -14.10
C THR A 73 5.35 0.88 -15.60
N GLN A 74 4.32 1.62 -16.02
CA GLN A 74 4.17 2.06 -17.42
C GLN A 74 5.28 3.03 -17.85
N GLN A 75 5.82 3.83 -16.92
CA GLN A 75 6.90 4.77 -17.21
C GLN A 75 8.27 4.09 -17.16
N LYS A 76 8.55 3.34 -16.10
CA LYS A 76 9.77 2.56 -15.90
C LYS A 76 9.50 1.46 -14.89
N ILE A 77 9.98 0.25 -15.17
CA ILE A 77 9.89 -0.84 -14.20
C ILE A 77 10.65 -0.42 -12.93
N PRO A 78 9.98 -0.36 -11.76
CA PRO A 78 10.61 0.10 -10.52
C PRO A 78 11.57 -0.97 -9.99
N ALA A 79 12.79 -0.55 -9.68
CA ALA A 79 13.83 -1.40 -9.09
C ALA A 79 14.78 -0.58 -8.23
N PHE A 80 15.38 -1.22 -7.24
CA PHE A 80 16.46 -0.71 -6.42
C PHE A 80 17.77 -1.39 -6.80
N GLU A 81 18.83 -0.61 -6.91
CA GLU A 81 20.20 -1.11 -7.09
C GLU A 81 20.86 -1.13 -5.71
N MET A 82 21.30 -2.31 -5.28
CA MET A 82 21.92 -2.54 -3.98
C MET A 82 23.43 -2.25 -4.05
N PRO A 83 24.08 -1.91 -2.92
CA PRO A 83 25.52 -1.68 -2.89
C PRO A 83 26.37 -2.85 -3.40
N ASN A 84 25.94 -4.09 -3.19
CA ASN A 84 26.59 -5.30 -3.74
C ASN A 84 26.40 -5.48 -5.26
N GLY A 85 25.63 -4.62 -5.94
CA GLY A 85 25.31 -4.69 -7.36
C GLY A 85 24.01 -5.45 -7.70
N ASP A 86 23.31 -6.00 -6.71
CA ASP A 86 22.03 -6.67 -6.95
C ASP A 86 20.95 -5.67 -7.40
N VAL A 87 20.09 -6.11 -8.31
CA VAL A 87 18.92 -5.35 -8.75
C VAL A 87 17.65 -6.01 -8.24
N LEU A 88 16.96 -5.33 -7.34
CA LEU A 88 15.72 -5.80 -6.72
C LEU A 88 14.52 -5.06 -7.29
N TYR A 89 13.58 -5.79 -7.87
CA TYR A 89 12.37 -5.23 -8.44
C TYR A 89 11.30 -5.02 -7.38
N VAL A 90 10.41 -4.06 -7.64
CA VAL A 90 9.35 -3.65 -6.72
C VAL A 90 7.99 -3.94 -7.33
N SER A 91 7.09 -4.51 -6.54
CA SER A 91 5.67 -4.59 -6.91
C SER A 91 4.78 -4.35 -5.70
N TYR A 92 3.52 -3.97 -5.93
CA TYR A 92 2.53 -3.82 -4.87
C TYR A 92 1.56 -5.00 -4.91
N ASN A 93 1.47 -5.71 -3.80
CA ASN A 93 0.52 -6.78 -3.57
C ASN A 93 -0.72 -6.22 -2.87
N LYS A 94 -1.75 -5.92 -3.68
CA LYS A 94 -3.03 -5.36 -3.23
C LYS A 94 -3.75 -6.25 -2.21
N GLU A 95 -3.64 -7.57 -2.35
CA GLU A 95 -4.32 -8.51 -1.45
C GLU A 95 -3.77 -8.40 -0.04
N SER A 96 -2.44 -8.51 0.11
CA SER A 96 -1.76 -8.41 1.40
C SER A 96 -1.50 -6.98 1.88
N ASP A 97 -1.68 -5.97 1.02
CA ASP A 97 -1.31 -4.57 1.28
C ASP A 97 0.18 -4.35 1.55
N MET A 98 1.02 -5.05 0.77
CA MET A 98 2.47 -5.08 0.95
C MET A 98 3.18 -4.65 -0.33
N ILE A 99 4.36 -4.07 -0.16
CA ILE A 99 5.36 -3.88 -1.20
C ILE A 99 6.23 -5.14 -1.22
N ASP A 100 6.13 -5.89 -2.31
CA ASP A 100 6.92 -7.09 -2.56
C ASP A 100 8.21 -6.71 -3.31
N ILE A 101 9.35 -7.15 -2.78
CA ILE A 101 10.68 -6.87 -3.30
C ILE A 101 11.40 -8.18 -3.62
N GLY A 102 12.05 -8.25 -4.77
CA GLY A 102 12.93 -9.36 -5.10
C GLY A 102 13.33 -9.42 -6.57
N PRO A 103 14.09 -10.45 -6.97
CA PRO A 103 14.48 -10.64 -8.36
C PRO A 103 13.28 -10.98 -9.24
N VAL A 104 13.38 -10.63 -10.51
CA VAL A 104 12.43 -11.08 -11.54
C VAL A 104 12.95 -12.35 -12.18
N THR A 105 12.07 -13.33 -12.32
CA THR A 105 12.31 -14.59 -13.03
C THR A 105 11.40 -14.68 -14.25
N ASN A 106 11.53 -15.75 -15.04
CA ASN A 106 10.60 -16.05 -16.13
C ASN A 106 9.14 -16.21 -15.66
N ALA A 107 8.92 -16.47 -14.36
CA ALA A 107 7.60 -16.59 -13.75
C ALA A 107 7.09 -15.28 -13.10
N GLY A 108 7.84 -14.18 -13.24
CA GLY A 108 7.55 -12.89 -12.58
C GLY A 108 8.43 -12.64 -11.36
N LEU A 109 8.05 -11.63 -10.57
CA LEU A 109 8.74 -11.23 -9.35
C LEU A 109 8.60 -12.31 -8.28
N VAL A 110 9.73 -12.73 -7.71
CA VAL A 110 9.78 -13.63 -6.56
C VAL A 110 10.03 -12.79 -5.32
N ALA A 111 8.99 -12.59 -4.49
CA ALA A 111 9.07 -11.75 -3.31
C ALA A 111 10.00 -12.36 -2.25
N GLN A 112 11.21 -11.81 -2.11
CA GLN A 112 12.16 -12.13 -1.04
C GLN A 112 11.87 -11.32 0.22
N HIS A 113 11.54 -10.03 0.04
CA HIS A 113 11.16 -9.13 1.13
C HIS A 113 9.76 -8.58 0.93
N ARG A 114 9.09 -8.31 2.06
CA ARG A 114 7.76 -7.69 2.06
C ARG A 114 7.70 -6.60 3.11
N PHE A 115 7.26 -5.42 2.70
CA PHE A 115 7.08 -4.27 3.59
C PHE A 115 5.64 -3.76 3.53
N PRO A 116 5.04 -3.35 4.66
CA PRO A 116 3.69 -2.79 4.64
C PRO A 116 3.66 -1.48 3.85
N TYR A 117 2.59 -1.27 3.08
CA TYR A 117 2.34 0.02 2.43
C TYR A 117 1.66 1.00 3.39
N ASP A 118 2.25 2.17 3.60
CA ASP A 118 1.65 3.25 4.39
C ASP A 118 0.83 4.18 3.49
N HIS A 119 -0.49 4.01 3.55
CA HIS A 119 -1.47 4.83 2.83
C HIS A 119 -1.54 6.29 3.29
N ASN A 120 -0.88 6.66 4.39
CA ASN A 120 -0.75 8.07 4.82
C ASN A 120 0.53 8.73 4.30
N ALA A 121 1.41 7.96 3.67
CA ALA A 121 2.63 8.45 3.05
C ALA A 121 2.49 8.47 1.51
N SER A 122 3.31 9.28 0.83
CA SER A 122 3.38 9.24 -0.63
C SER A 122 3.99 7.92 -1.12
N LEU A 123 3.80 7.60 -2.41
CA LEU A 123 4.47 6.47 -3.04
C LEU A 123 6.00 6.57 -2.86
N ASP A 124 6.57 7.74 -3.14
CA ASP A 124 8.02 7.95 -3.01
C ASP A 124 8.53 7.76 -1.57
N ALA A 125 7.78 8.23 -0.57
CA ALA A 125 8.14 8.06 0.84
C ALA A 125 8.09 6.58 1.27
N ASN A 126 7.11 5.82 0.77
CA ASN A 126 7.06 4.37 0.95
C ASN A 126 8.30 3.70 0.33
N LEU A 127 8.62 4.01 -0.93
CA LEU A 127 9.77 3.43 -1.63
C LEU A 127 11.10 3.81 -0.98
N GLN A 128 11.25 5.06 -0.53
CA GLN A 128 12.43 5.50 0.21
C GLN A 128 12.60 4.71 1.51
N THR A 129 11.52 4.56 2.29
CA THR A 129 11.54 3.77 3.55
C THR A 129 11.95 2.32 3.29
N VAL A 130 11.46 1.71 2.21
CA VAL A 130 11.85 0.36 1.81
C VAL A 130 13.33 0.31 1.42
N ASN A 131 13.80 1.24 0.59
CA ASN A 131 15.19 1.30 0.16
C ASN A 131 16.15 1.48 1.35
N GLU A 132 15.82 2.34 2.31
CA GLU A 132 16.61 2.52 3.54
C GLU A 132 16.69 1.23 4.35
N LYS A 133 15.60 0.46 4.46
CA LYS A 133 15.61 -0.84 5.15
C LYS A 133 16.49 -1.86 4.44
N LEU A 134 16.41 -1.94 3.10
CA LEU A 134 17.22 -2.87 2.31
C LEU A 134 18.71 -2.55 2.43
N ASN A 135 19.11 -1.28 2.31
CA ASN A 135 20.51 -0.86 2.44
C ASN A 135 21.13 -1.15 3.81
N ASN A 136 20.31 -1.35 4.85
CA ASN A 136 20.78 -1.72 6.18
C ASN A 136 20.97 -3.24 6.37
N MET A 137 20.53 -4.07 5.42
CA MET A 137 20.68 -5.53 5.48
C MET A 137 22.09 -5.96 5.07
N GLU A 138 22.64 -6.93 5.79
CA GLU A 138 24.01 -7.42 5.54
C GLU A 138 24.17 -8.07 4.16
N GLU A 139 23.13 -8.74 3.67
CA GLU A 139 23.11 -9.42 2.36
C GLU A 139 23.35 -8.47 1.17
N TYR A 140 23.07 -7.17 1.34
CA TYR A 140 23.16 -6.16 0.29
C TYR A 140 24.33 -5.19 0.46
N ARG A 141 25.19 -5.39 1.47
CA ARG A 141 26.40 -4.57 1.65
C ARG A 141 27.42 -4.87 0.55
N GLU A 142 28.24 -3.88 0.20
CA GLU A 142 29.37 -4.08 -0.70
C GLU A 142 30.23 -5.26 -0.20
N GLU A 143 30.42 -6.27 -1.04
CA GLU A 143 31.46 -7.26 -0.80
C GLU A 143 32.80 -6.52 -0.90
N LEU A 144 33.42 -6.25 0.24
CA LEU A 144 34.82 -5.85 0.27
C LEU A 144 35.60 -6.97 -0.41
N GLN A 145 36.15 -6.70 -1.59
CA GLN A 145 37.07 -7.61 -2.25
C GLN A 145 38.28 -7.86 -1.33
N GLU A 146 38.23 -8.91 -0.52
CA GLU A 146 39.39 -9.46 0.16
C GLU A 146 40.18 -10.36 -0.81
N ALA A 147 40.91 -9.75 -1.76
CA ALA A 147 42.11 -10.26 -2.45
C ALA A 147 42.50 -9.26 -3.56
N GLU A 148 43.72 -8.72 -3.69
CA GLU A 148 45.02 -9.38 -3.55
C GLU A 148 46.04 -8.49 -2.80
N TYR A 149 46.19 -8.70 -1.49
CA TYR A 149 47.52 -8.65 -0.89
C TYR A 149 48.22 -9.96 -1.27
N SER A 150 48.65 -10.07 -2.53
CA SER A 150 49.74 -10.98 -2.89
C SER A 150 51.01 -10.44 -2.23
N GLY A 151 51.18 -10.78 -0.95
CA GLY A 151 52.43 -10.60 -0.24
C GLY A 151 53.53 -11.33 -0.99
N GLY A 152 54.50 -10.58 -1.51
CA GLY A 152 55.55 -11.18 -2.32
C GLY A 152 56.68 -10.24 -2.73
N MET A 153 57.08 -9.29 -1.88
CA MET A 153 58.46 -8.79 -1.97
C MET A 153 59.41 -9.96 -1.70
N ARG A 154 60.06 -10.49 -2.73
CA ARG A 154 61.38 -11.12 -2.62
C ARG A 154 62.26 -10.64 -3.77
N ARG A 155 63.21 -9.79 -3.34
CA ARG A 155 64.49 -9.36 -3.90
C ARG A 155 64.90 -9.89 -5.26
#